data_AF-A0A3B4GI84-F1
#
_entry.id   AF-A0A3B4GI84-F1
#
_cell.length_a   1.000
_cell.length_b   1.000
_cell.length_c   1.000
_cell.angle_alpha   90.00
_cell.angle_beta   90.00
_cell.angle_gamma   90.00
#
_symmetry.space_group_name_H-M   'P 1'
#
loop_
_entity.id
_entity.type
_entity.pdbx_description
1 polymer ?
#
loop_
_entity_poly.entity_id
_entity_poly.type
_entity_poly.pdbx_seq_one_letter_code
_entity_poly.pdbx_strand_id
1 'polypeptide(L)'
;MNSFQAASPPLSAAVTQMFNTLESAAEQMMVHRDFQAAFDTCLSGLESLAGLEPEDSRCAELKAGFCILGIQALAELNQWRDVLCWVLQQYEQEKIPAKIMQMCILLYSKVGEPAVMQEVTRAWLHYPSNSRATSFGTVAELYLLHVLVPLGEADEARELVRGEVFSTAFTEEHRQTALDIIEEKERQNQDPPLNARMSGSSDVTEHPVSSQGTLVRKLEAVIRFLYRKLLMIGSGSFPFRRIFLTAILLYMLFFRMDPALPSAFMWISKLLQLLKQMWNAMFAPYYQAVTQSKGL
;
A
#
# COMPACT_ATOMS: atom_id res chain seq x y z
N MET A 1 36.61 -48.48 13.61
CA MET A 1 35.68 -47.92 12.61
C MET A 1 34.54 -47.28 13.39
N ASN A 2 34.65 -45.97 13.66
CA ASN A 2 33.61 -45.23 14.39
C ASN A 2 32.85 -44.38 13.38
N SER A 3 31.70 -44.88 12.93
CA SER A 3 30.72 -44.12 12.17
C SER A 3 29.89 -43.29 13.14
N PHE A 4 30.20 -41.98 13.24
CA PHE A 4 29.31 -41.01 13.87
C PHE A 4 28.07 -40.84 12.99
N GLN A 5 26.95 -41.39 13.45
CA GLN A 5 25.63 -41.15 12.86
C GLN A 5 25.13 -39.81 13.41
N ALA A 6 25.30 -38.75 12.62
CA ALA A 6 24.71 -37.45 12.92
C ALA A 6 23.19 -37.58 12.85
N ALA A 7 22.52 -37.47 14.00
CA ALA A 7 21.07 -37.41 14.05
C ALA A 7 20.63 -36.06 13.48
N SER A 8 20.01 -36.06 12.31
CA SER A 8 19.30 -34.88 11.79
C SER A 8 18.25 -34.44 12.81
N PRO A 9 18.13 -33.14 13.13
CA PRO A 9 17.09 -32.68 14.03
C PRO A 9 15.71 -33.04 13.46
N PRO A 10 14.72 -33.38 14.30
CA PRO A 10 13.38 -33.66 13.81
C PRO A 10 12.84 -32.40 13.10
N LEU A 11 12.24 -32.57 11.92
CA LEU A 11 11.72 -31.48 11.07
C LEU A 11 10.88 -30.44 11.84
N SER A 12 10.17 -30.88 12.88
CA SER A 12 9.40 -30.02 13.79
C SER A 12 10.27 -28.99 14.53
N ALA A 13 11.44 -29.39 15.04
CA ALA A 13 12.35 -28.50 15.74
C ALA A 13 12.97 -27.44 14.81
N ALA A 14 13.30 -27.83 13.58
CA ALA A 14 13.80 -26.91 12.56
C ALA A 14 12.75 -25.86 12.18
N VAL A 15 11.49 -26.27 11.97
CA VAL A 15 10.38 -25.34 11.68
C VAL A 15 10.13 -24.39 12.85
N THR A 16 10.16 -24.86 14.10
CA THR A 16 10.04 -23.98 15.29
C THR A 16 11.19 -22.98 15.37
N GLN A 17 12.42 -23.41 15.08
CA GLN A 17 13.58 -22.50 15.04
C GLN A 17 13.40 -21.42 13.96
N MET A 18 12.90 -21.78 12.78
CA MET A 18 12.63 -20.81 11.71
C MET A 18 11.54 -19.83 12.08
N PHE A 19 10.50 -20.28 12.78
CA PHE A 19 9.46 -19.38 13.29
C PHE A 19 10.04 -18.37 14.30
N ASN A 20 10.84 -18.82 15.27
CA ASN A 20 11.51 -17.92 16.21
C ASN A 20 12.46 -16.94 15.52
N THR A 21 13.13 -17.38 14.45
CA THR A 21 14.00 -16.54 13.64
C THR A 21 13.19 -15.45 12.91
N LEU A 22 12.02 -15.81 12.37
CA LEU A 22 11.11 -14.87 11.74
C LEU A 22 10.54 -13.86 12.76
N GLU A 23 10.19 -14.30 13.97
CA GLU A 23 9.77 -13.41 15.06
C GLU A 23 10.89 -12.44 15.46
N SER A 24 12.13 -12.92 15.54
CA SER A 24 13.29 -12.05 15.83
C SER A 24 13.50 -11.00 14.73
N ALA A 25 13.38 -11.37 13.46
CA ALA A 25 13.45 -10.41 12.35
C ALA A 25 12.32 -9.36 12.43
N ALA A 26 11.11 -9.78 12.81
CA ALA A 26 9.98 -8.86 13.01
C ALA A 26 10.22 -7.92 14.20
N GLU A 27 10.82 -8.40 15.28
CA GLU A 27 11.18 -7.59 16.44
C GLU A 27 12.27 -6.55 16.10
N GLN A 28 13.32 -6.96 15.39
CA GLN A 28 14.36 -6.06 14.88
C GLN A 28 13.77 -4.96 14.00
N MET A 29 12.88 -5.34 13.08
CA MET A 29 12.16 -4.41 12.19
C MET A 29 11.28 -3.42 12.98
N MET A 30 10.40 -3.92 13.84
CA MET A 30 9.28 -3.14 14.37
C MET A 30 9.59 -2.44 15.69
N VAL A 31 10.40 -3.06 16.55
CA VAL A 31 10.75 -2.54 17.87
C VAL A 31 12.05 -1.76 17.81
N HIS A 32 13.09 -2.39 17.28
CA HIS A 32 14.44 -1.81 17.27
C HIS A 32 14.68 -0.88 16.08
N ARG A 33 13.89 -1.00 15.01
CA ARG A 33 14.10 -0.32 13.72
C ARG A 33 15.49 -0.59 13.15
N ASP A 34 16.02 -1.76 13.44
CA ASP A 34 17.28 -2.24 12.88
C ASP A 34 16.97 -3.00 11.60
N PHE A 35 16.81 -2.24 10.52
CA PHE A 35 16.42 -2.78 9.21
C PHE A 35 17.52 -3.64 8.59
N GLN A 36 18.79 -3.33 8.85
CA GLN A 36 19.91 -4.13 8.38
C GLN A 36 19.93 -5.48 9.07
N ALA A 37 19.85 -5.51 10.40
CA ALA A 37 19.79 -6.78 11.14
C ALA A 37 18.55 -7.60 10.77
N ALA A 38 17.40 -6.96 10.57
CA ALA A 38 16.18 -7.62 10.13
C ALA A 38 16.36 -8.26 8.74
N PHE A 39 16.99 -7.55 7.80
CA PHE A 39 17.28 -8.08 6.47
C PHE A 39 18.27 -9.26 6.52
N ASP A 40 19.36 -9.12 7.25
CA ASP A 40 20.38 -10.17 7.42
C ASP A 40 19.78 -11.44 8.05
N THR A 41 18.90 -11.25 9.04
CA THR A 41 18.15 -12.35 9.67
C THR A 41 17.19 -13.02 8.67
N CYS A 42 16.52 -12.24 7.80
CA CYS A 42 15.67 -12.79 6.75
C CYS A 42 16.47 -13.59 5.71
N LEU A 43 17.63 -13.10 5.28
CA LEU A 43 18.53 -13.83 4.37
C LEU A 43 18.96 -15.16 4.97
N SER A 44 19.45 -15.14 6.21
CA SER A 44 19.87 -16.36 6.91
C SER A 44 18.72 -17.36 7.10
N GLY A 45 17.51 -16.85 7.37
CA GLY A 45 16.28 -17.66 7.44
C GLY A 45 15.92 -18.32 6.11
N LEU A 46 16.02 -17.59 4.99
CA LEU A 46 15.76 -18.11 3.65
C LEU A 46 16.80 -19.17 3.23
N GLU A 47 18.09 -18.94 3.51
CA GLU A 47 19.14 -19.91 3.26
C GLU A 47 18.93 -21.20 4.06
N SER A 48 18.52 -21.07 5.32
CA SER A 48 18.20 -22.20 6.19
C SER A 48 16.99 -22.99 5.69
N LEU A 49 15.97 -22.31 5.15
CA LEU A 49 14.80 -22.94 4.54
C LEU A 49 15.12 -23.66 3.23
N ALA A 50 16.07 -23.17 2.43
CA ALA A 50 16.47 -23.82 1.17
C ALA A 50 17.07 -25.22 1.37
N GLY A 51 17.60 -25.49 2.57
CA GLY A 51 18.10 -26.81 2.96
C GLY A 51 17.02 -27.79 3.47
N LEU A 52 15.76 -27.37 3.57
CA LEU A 52 14.63 -28.20 4.01
C LEU A 52 13.81 -28.69 2.80
N GLU A 53 13.36 -29.94 2.86
CA GLU A 53 12.58 -30.55 1.77
C GLU A 53 11.27 -29.76 1.49
N PRO A 54 10.93 -29.52 0.21
CA PRO A 54 9.91 -28.54 -0.21
C PRO A 54 8.45 -28.97 0.01
N GLU A 55 8.17 -30.13 0.60
CA GLU A 55 6.80 -30.67 0.67
C GLU A 55 5.96 -30.17 1.85
N ASP A 56 6.52 -29.39 2.78
CA ASP A 56 5.77 -28.83 3.92
C ASP A 56 5.19 -27.45 3.59
N SER A 57 3.86 -27.32 3.63
CA SER A 57 3.14 -26.05 3.42
C SER A 57 3.60 -24.95 4.37
N ARG A 58 4.08 -25.30 5.57
CA ARG A 58 4.60 -24.34 6.57
C ARG A 58 5.93 -23.71 6.11
N CYS A 59 6.75 -24.44 5.37
CA CYS A 59 7.99 -23.88 4.82
C CYS A 59 7.69 -22.82 3.76
N ALA A 60 6.65 -23.00 2.96
CA ALA A 60 6.21 -21.99 2.00
C ALA A 60 5.70 -20.71 2.69
N GLU A 61 4.94 -20.85 3.79
CA GLU A 61 4.47 -19.71 4.60
C GLU A 61 5.63 -18.95 5.26
N LEU A 62 6.59 -19.67 5.84
CA LEU A 62 7.80 -19.07 6.44
C LEU A 62 8.64 -18.35 5.38
N LYS A 63 8.85 -18.97 4.21
CA LYS A 63 9.57 -18.36 3.08
C LYS A 63 8.90 -17.05 2.66
N ALA A 64 7.56 -17.06 2.54
CA ALA A 64 6.81 -15.85 2.23
C ALA A 64 6.94 -14.78 3.32
N GLY A 65 6.91 -15.18 4.61
CA GLY A 65 7.13 -14.29 5.75
C GLY A 65 8.49 -13.59 5.72
N PHE A 66 9.58 -14.35 5.54
CA PHE A 66 10.92 -13.78 5.41
C PHE A 66 11.04 -12.86 4.19
N CYS A 67 10.46 -13.24 3.05
CA CYS A 67 10.47 -12.38 1.86
C CYS A 67 9.71 -11.06 2.10
N ILE A 68 8.56 -11.11 2.77
CA ILE A 68 7.78 -9.90 3.11
C ILE A 68 8.60 -8.97 4.00
N LEU A 69 9.17 -9.48 5.09
CA LEU A 69 9.99 -8.67 5.99
C LEU A 69 11.26 -8.14 5.29
N GLY A 70 11.90 -8.96 4.46
CA GLY A 70 13.09 -8.53 3.71
C GLY A 70 12.79 -7.44 2.67
N ILE A 71 11.65 -7.52 1.98
CA ILE A 71 11.17 -6.44 1.09
C ILE A 71 10.99 -5.15 1.89
N GLN A 72 10.35 -5.22 3.06
CA GLN A 72 10.16 -4.06 3.92
C GLN A 72 11.50 -3.50 4.38
N ALA A 73 12.46 -4.35 4.75
CA ALA A 73 13.76 -3.93 5.23
C ALA A 73 14.53 -3.18 4.14
N LEU A 74 14.60 -3.74 2.93
CA LEU A 74 15.21 -3.09 1.78
C LEU A 74 14.53 -1.77 1.44
N ALA A 75 13.19 -1.70 1.55
CA ALA A 75 12.45 -0.46 1.34
C ALA A 75 12.81 0.61 2.38
N GLU A 76 12.90 0.26 3.67
CA GLU A 76 13.29 1.19 4.75
C GLU A 76 14.78 1.59 4.69
N LEU A 77 15.65 0.72 4.18
CA LEU A 77 17.05 1.02 3.86
C LEU A 77 17.22 1.86 2.59
N ASN A 78 16.12 2.23 1.92
CA ASN A 78 16.12 2.94 0.64
C ASN A 78 16.85 2.18 -0.50
N GLN A 79 16.94 0.86 -0.38
CA GLN A 79 17.47 -0.08 -1.38
C GLN A 79 16.34 -0.70 -2.23
N TRP A 80 15.28 0.06 -2.48
CA TRP A 80 14.10 -0.39 -3.22
C TRP A 80 14.40 -0.88 -4.64
N ARG A 81 15.50 -0.41 -5.25
CA ARG A 81 15.92 -0.80 -6.61
C ARG A 81 16.25 -2.29 -6.70
N ASP A 82 16.79 -2.84 -5.63
CA ASP A 82 17.28 -4.22 -5.59
C ASP A 82 16.18 -5.22 -5.25
N VAL A 83 15.01 -4.74 -4.78
CA VAL A 83 13.92 -5.58 -4.26
C VAL A 83 13.41 -6.58 -5.29
N LEU A 84 13.09 -6.16 -6.52
CA LEU A 84 12.56 -7.09 -7.51
C LEU A 84 13.59 -8.16 -7.88
N CYS A 85 14.85 -7.77 -8.10
CA CYS A 85 15.94 -8.69 -8.39
C CYS A 85 16.10 -9.71 -7.25
N TRP A 86 16.07 -9.23 -5.99
CA TRP A 86 16.17 -10.07 -4.82
C TRP A 86 15.00 -11.06 -4.69
N VAL A 87 13.76 -10.62 -4.94
CA VAL A 87 12.57 -11.51 -4.92
C VAL A 87 12.67 -12.58 -6.02
N LEU A 88 13.16 -12.23 -7.20
CA LEU A 88 13.35 -13.17 -8.32
C LEU A 88 14.46 -14.21 -8.06
N GLN A 89 15.37 -13.95 -7.11
CA GLN A 89 16.30 -14.99 -6.64
C GLN A 89 15.58 -16.04 -5.77
N GLN A 90 14.46 -15.68 -5.15
CA GLN A 90 13.71 -16.57 -4.26
C GLN A 90 12.59 -17.33 -4.99
N TYR A 91 12.03 -16.75 -6.05
CA TYR A 91 10.89 -17.31 -6.78
C TYR A 91 11.06 -17.14 -8.29
N GLU A 92 10.57 -18.12 -9.05
CA GLU A 92 10.22 -17.88 -10.45
C GLU A 92 9.13 -16.80 -10.53
N GLN A 93 9.21 -15.93 -11.53
CA GLN A 93 8.35 -14.77 -11.72
C GLN A 93 6.85 -15.11 -11.62
N GLU A 94 6.44 -16.22 -12.22
CA GLU A 94 5.05 -16.69 -12.26
C GLU A 94 4.59 -17.31 -10.93
N LYS A 95 5.53 -17.76 -10.10
CA LYS A 95 5.28 -18.48 -8.84
C LYS A 95 5.45 -17.59 -7.60
N ILE A 96 5.65 -16.28 -7.78
CA ILE A 96 5.69 -15.32 -6.69
C ILE A 96 4.35 -15.36 -5.94
N PRO A 97 4.33 -15.51 -4.61
CA PRO A 97 3.11 -15.42 -3.82
C PRO A 97 2.39 -14.08 -4.05
N ALA A 98 1.07 -14.11 -4.25
CA ALA A 98 0.27 -12.92 -4.57
C ALA A 98 0.51 -11.75 -3.60
N LYS A 99 0.69 -12.02 -2.30
CA LYS A 99 0.96 -10.99 -1.30
C LYS A 99 2.29 -10.26 -1.54
N ILE A 100 3.32 -10.99 -1.97
CA ILE A 100 4.63 -10.43 -2.33
C ILE A 100 4.48 -9.59 -3.61
N MET A 101 3.77 -10.09 -4.62
CA MET A 101 3.48 -9.34 -5.84
C MET A 101 2.78 -8.00 -5.54
N GLN A 102 1.76 -7.99 -4.67
CA GLN A 102 1.08 -6.77 -4.23
C GLN A 102 2.05 -5.78 -3.58
N MET A 103 2.95 -6.26 -2.70
CA MET A 103 3.94 -5.40 -2.04
C MET A 103 4.92 -4.78 -3.02
N CYS A 104 5.41 -5.55 -3.99
CA CYS A 104 6.29 -5.03 -5.04
C CYS A 104 5.58 -3.96 -5.89
N ILE A 105 4.35 -4.21 -6.34
CA ILE A 105 3.57 -3.22 -7.12
C ILE A 105 3.42 -1.91 -6.32
N LEU A 106 3.03 -2.01 -5.05
CA LEU A 106 2.84 -0.84 -4.18
C LEU A 106 4.15 -0.10 -3.92
N LEU A 107 5.26 -0.82 -3.72
CA LEU A 107 6.58 -0.21 -3.51
C LEU A 107 7.02 0.57 -4.75
N TYR A 108 7.02 -0.06 -5.93
CA TYR A 108 7.47 0.57 -7.17
C TYR A 108 6.55 1.73 -7.61
N SER A 109 5.25 1.63 -7.33
CA SER A 109 4.33 2.76 -7.51
C SER A 109 4.66 3.92 -6.56
N LYS A 110 4.95 3.63 -5.28
CA LYS A 110 5.27 4.65 -4.26
C LYS A 110 6.54 5.43 -4.59
N VAL A 111 7.56 4.77 -5.14
CA VAL A 111 8.83 5.41 -5.54
C VAL A 111 8.78 6.04 -6.93
N GLY A 112 7.63 5.98 -7.63
CA GLY A 112 7.44 6.62 -8.93
C GLY A 112 8.01 5.84 -10.12
N GLU A 113 8.33 4.55 -9.94
CA GLU A 113 8.92 3.69 -10.97
C GLU A 113 8.01 2.48 -11.29
N PRO A 114 6.71 2.68 -11.62
CA PRO A 114 5.78 1.58 -11.84
C PRO A 114 6.12 0.73 -13.08
N ALA A 115 6.86 1.27 -14.04
CA ALA A 115 7.29 0.56 -15.25
C ALA A 115 8.08 -0.73 -14.94
N VAL A 116 8.85 -0.74 -13.85
CA VAL A 116 9.64 -1.90 -13.43
C VAL A 116 8.75 -3.13 -13.16
N MET A 117 7.51 -2.89 -12.72
CA MET A 117 6.57 -3.97 -12.38
C MET A 117 5.71 -4.43 -13.56
N GLN A 118 5.81 -3.82 -14.75
CA GLN A 118 4.88 -4.11 -15.84
C GLN A 118 4.98 -5.55 -16.34
N GLU A 119 6.17 -5.97 -16.78
CA GLU A 119 6.38 -7.30 -17.36
C GLU A 119 6.18 -8.42 -16.33
N VAL A 120 6.70 -8.24 -15.12
CA VAL A 120 6.61 -9.25 -14.06
C VAL A 120 5.16 -9.49 -13.63
N THR A 121 4.36 -8.43 -13.48
CA THR A 121 2.95 -8.55 -13.12
C THR A 121 2.12 -9.08 -14.28
N ARG A 122 2.42 -8.69 -15.53
CA ARG A 122 1.78 -9.25 -16.72
C ARG A 122 1.95 -10.76 -16.79
N ALA A 123 3.18 -11.27 -16.70
CA ALA A 123 3.43 -12.72 -16.73
C ALA A 123 2.73 -13.45 -15.59
N TRP A 124 2.75 -12.88 -14.38
CA TRP A 124 2.07 -13.44 -13.22
C TRP A 124 0.56 -13.57 -13.43
N LEU A 125 -0.09 -12.57 -14.02
CA LEU A 125 -1.54 -12.56 -14.29
C LEU A 125 -1.95 -13.55 -15.38
N HIS A 126 -1.06 -13.81 -16.35
CA HIS A 126 -1.31 -14.77 -17.44
C HIS A 126 -1.00 -16.22 -17.04
N TYR A 127 -0.39 -16.45 -15.88
CA TYR A 127 -0.08 -17.80 -15.42
C TYR A 127 -1.33 -18.52 -14.90
N PRO A 128 -1.74 -19.67 -15.48
CA PRO A 128 -3.04 -20.29 -15.21
C PRO A 128 -3.30 -20.62 -13.74
N SER A 129 -2.26 -21.01 -12.98
CA SER A 129 -2.40 -21.37 -11.57
C SER A 129 -2.81 -20.18 -10.68
N ASN A 130 -2.44 -18.95 -11.07
CA ASN A 130 -2.68 -17.76 -10.27
C ASN A 130 -4.14 -17.30 -10.34
N SER A 131 -4.84 -17.59 -11.44
CA SER A 131 -6.27 -17.27 -11.61
C SER A 131 -7.17 -17.85 -10.51
N ARG A 132 -6.72 -18.91 -9.82
CA ARG A 132 -7.44 -19.57 -8.73
C ARG A 132 -7.12 -19.00 -7.35
N ALA A 133 -6.12 -18.12 -7.25
CA ALA A 133 -5.74 -17.52 -5.99
C ALA A 133 -6.81 -16.52 -5.53
N THR A 134 -7.15 -16.55 -4.24
CA THR A 134 -8.15 -15.63 -3.63
C THR A 134 -7.78 -14.16 -3.78
N SER A 135 -6.50 -13.86 -4.00
CA SER A 135 -5.94 -12.52 -4.14
C SER A 135 -5.59 -12.14 -5.59
N PHE A 136 -5.98 -12.97 -6.56
CA PHE A 136 -5.78 -12.70 -7.98
C PHE A 136 -6.40 -11.35 -8.38
N GLY A 137 -7.68 -11.12 -8.01
CA GLY A 137 -8.38 -9.87 -8.29
C GLY A 137 -7.70 -8.64 -7.70
N THR A 138 -7.10 -8.76 -6.51
CA THR A 138 -6.34 -7.66 -5.91
C THR A 138 -5.06 -7.34 -6.69
N VAL A 139 -4.29 -8.36 -7.11
CA VAL A 139 -3.08 -8.14 -7.94
C VAL A 139 -3.46 -7.49 -9.27
N ALA A 140 -4.51 -7.98 -9.89
CA ALA A 140 -5.14 -7.43 -11.09
C ALA A 140 -5.54 -5.96 -10.94
N GLU A 141 -6.21 -5.61 -9.84
CA GLU A 141 -6.62 -4.23 -9.54
C GLU A 141 -5.40 -3.32 -9.37
N LEU A 142 -4.39 -3.78 -8.63
CA LEU A 142 -3.16 -3.03 -8.43
C LEU A 142 -2.40 -2.85 -9.74
N TYR A 143 -2.34 -3.87 -10.60
CA TYR A 143 -1.70 -3.75 -11.91
C TYR A 143 -2.36 -2.65 -12.75
N LEU A 144 -3.68 -2.65 -12.81
CA LEU A 144 -4.42 -1.61 -13.53
C LEU A 144 -4.16 -0.21 -12.96
N LEU A 145 -4.37 -0.03 -11.65
CA LEU A 145 -4.39 1.29 -11.02
C LEU A 145 -3.00 1.88 -10.77
N HIS A 146 -2.01 1.03 -10.48
CA HIS A 146 -0.68 1.44 -10.06
C HIS A 146 0.40 1.22 -11.11
N VAL A 147 0.10 0.49 -12.19
CA VAL A 147 1.03 0.27 -13.31
C VAL A 147 0.47 0.82 -14.62
N LEU A 148 -0.61 0.25 -15.15
CA LEU A 148 -1.08 0.60 -16.50
C LEU A 148 -1.60 2.04 -16.61
N VAL A 149 -2.48 2.46 -15.70
CA VAL A 149 -3.07 3.82 -15.72
C VAL A 149 -1.99 4.91 -15.55
N PRO A 150 -1.03 4.81 -14.61
CA PRO A 150 0.08 5.76 -14.52
C PRO A 150 0.99 5.82 -15.75
N LEU A 151 1.23 4.69 -16.40
CA LEU A 151 2.07 4.61 -17.60
C LEU A 151 1.34 5.08 -18.88
N GLY A 152 0.00 5.15 -18.85
CA GLY A 152 -0.80 5.50 -20.02
C GLY A 152 -1.01 4.34 -20.99
N GLU A 153 -0.81 3.10 -20.54
CA GLU A 153 -0.95 1.87 -21.32
C GLU A 153 -2.44 1.49 -21.44
N ALA A 154 -3.21 2.35 -22.11
CA ALA A 154 -4.66 2.28 -22.12
C ALA A 154 -5.21 1.09 -22.91
N ASP A 155 -4.52 0.65 -23.96
CA ASP A 155 -4.91 -0.53 -24.73
C ASP A 155 -4.79 -1.79 -23.88
N GLU A 156 -3.65 -1.99 -23.21
CA GLU A 156 -3.48 -3.09 -22.28
C GLU A 156 -4.49 -3.01 -21.13
N ALA A 157 -4.75 -1.82 -20.59
CA ALA A 157 -5.72 -1.62 -19.52
C ALA A 157 -7.15 -2.01 -19.95
N ARG A 158 -7.55 -1.68 -21.19
CA ARG A 158 -8.85 -2.06 -21.76
C ARG A 158 -8.95 -3.56 -21.98
N GLU A 159 -7.92 -4.19 -22.53
CA GLU A 159 -7.89 -5.64 -22.73
C GLU A 159 -7.94 -6.38 -21.39
N LEU A 160 -7.19 -5.89 -20.40
CA LEU A 160 -7.23 -6.39 -19.04
C LEU A 160 -8.65 -6.32 -18.46
N VAL A 161 -9.30 -5.16 -18.58
CA VAL A 161 -10.68 -5.00 -18.10
C VAL A 161 -11.66 -5.83 -18.90
N ARG A 162 -11.49 -6.04 -20.21
CA ARG A 162 -12.47 -6.78 -21.04
C ARG A 162 -12.33 -8.29 -20.96
N GLY A 163 -11.12 -8.80 -20.73
CA GLY A 163 -10.79 -10.21 -20.79
C GLY A 163 -11.60 -11.10 -19.84
N GLU A 164 -11.83 -12.35 -20.27
CA GLU A 164 -12.62 -13.36 -19.53
C GLU A 164 -12.07 -13.65 -18.12
N VAL A 165 -10.74 -13.64 -17.98
CA VAL A 165 -10.04 -13.89 -16.71
C VAL A 165 -10.33 -12.80 -15.67
N PHE A 166 -10.62 -11.59 -16.12
CA PHE A 166 -10.90 -10.43 -15.26
C PHE A 166 -12.39 -10.23 -15.03
N SER A 167 -13.24 -10.80 -15.87
CA SER A 167 -14.71 -10.84 -15.67
C SER A 167 -15.11 -11.64 -14.44
N THR A 168 -14.29 -12.61 -14.01
CA THR A 168 -14.50 -13.37 -12.77
C THR A 168 -13.95 -12.66 -11.54
N ALA A 169 -12.94 -11.79 -11.71
CA ALA A 169 -12.27 -11.08 -10.63
C ALA A 169 -12.99 -9.79 -10.22
N PHE A 170 -13.70 -9.13 -11.15
CA PHE A 170 -14.39 -7.85 -10.91
C PHE A 170 -15.89 -7.94 -11.15
N THR A 171 -16.66 -7.21 -10.33
CA THR A 171 -18.06 -6.95 -10.63
C THR A 171 -18.18 -6.03 -11.85
N GLU A 172 -19.30 -6.09 -12.56
CA GLU A 172 -19.55 -5.23 -13.72
C GLU A 172 -19.43 -3.73 -13.38
N GLU A 173 -19.83 -3.36 -12.16
CA GLU A 173 -19.66 -1.99 -11.68
C GLU A 173 -18.19 -1.59 -11.50
N HIS A 174 -17.34 -2.47 -10.97
CA HIS A 174 -15.91 -2.20 -10.85
C HIS A 174 -15.25 -2.07 -12.23
N ARG A 175 -15.70 -2.87 -13.22
CA ARG A 175 -15.22 -2.78 -14.61
C ARG A 175 -15.58 -1.46 -15.26
N GLN A 176 -16.82 -1.00 -15.11
CA GLN A 176 -17.22 0.32 -15.62
C GLN A 176 -16.40 1.43 -14.95
N THR A 177 -16.19 1.34 -13.63
CA THR A 177 -15.33 2.29 -12.90
C THR A 177 -13.92 2.35 -13.46
N ALA A 178 -13.34 1.18 -13.73
CA ALA A 178 -12.01 1.06 -14.32
C ALA A 178 -11.94 1.73 -15.70
N LEU A 179 -12.93 1.51 -16.56
CA LEU A 179 -13.00 2.16 -17.88
C LEU A 179 -13.11 3.68 -17.76
N ASP A 180 -13.95 4.18 -16.85
CA ASP A 180 -14.09 5.63 -16.61
C ASP A 180 -12.75 6.26 -16.19
N ILE A 181 -11.97 5.55 -15.35
CA ILE A 181 -10.63 5.99 -14.91
C ILE A 181 -9.64 6.03 -16.07
N ILE A 182 -9.64 5.02 -16.94
CA ILE A 182 -8.78 4.96 -18.12
C ILE A 182 -9.10 6.13 -19.07
N GLU A 183 -10.38 6.34 -19.37
CA GLU A 183 -10.83 7.40 -20.28
C GLU A 183 -10.50 8.81 -19.73
N GLU A 184 -10.72 9.03 -18.42
CA GLU A 184 -10.36 10.29 -17.77
C GLU A 184 -8.84 10.54 -17.85
N LYS A 185 -8.03 9.50 -17.66
CA LYS A 185 -6.57 9.60 -17.73
C LYS A 185 -6.08 9.86 -19.15
N GLU A 186 -6.66 9.21 -20.15
CA GLU A 186 -6.36 9.49 -21.56
C GLU A 186 -6.71 10.94 -21.93
N ARG A 187 -7.87 11.45 -21.50
CA ARG A 187 -8.25 12.85 -21.73
C ARG A 187 -7.25 13.83 -21.11
N GLN A 188 -6.77 13.55 -19.90
CA GLN A 188 -5.74 14.36 -19.24
C GLN A 188 -4.39 14.31 -19.96
N ASN A 189 -4.05 13.19 -20.61
CA ASN A 189 -2.82 13.06 -21.39
C ASN A 189 -2.93 13.69 -22.79
N GLN A 190 -4.15 13.79 -23.34
CA GLN A 190 -4.43 14.41 -24.65
C GLN A 190 -4.57 15.94 -24.59
N ASP A 191 -4.98 16.50 -23.45
CA ASP A 191 -4.94 17.95 -23.23
C ASP A 191 -3.47 18.42 -23.27
N PRO A 192 -3.05 19.25 -24.25
CA PRO A 192 -1.67 19.71 -24.32
C PRO A 192 -1.31 20.52 -23.06
N PRO A 193 -0.08 20.42 -22.52
CA PRO A 193 0.41 21.48 -21.66
C PRO A 193 0.39 22.78 -22.50
N LEU A 194 -0.44 23.74 -22.11
CA LEU A 194 -0.70 25.00 -22.84
C LEU A 194 0.51 25.95 -22.97
N ASN A 195 1.76 25.46 -22.90
CA ASN A 195 2.98 26.27 -22.88
C ASN A 195 4.01 25.85 -23.95
N ALA A 196 3.58 25.68 -25.20
CA ALA A 196 4.50 25.54 -26.33
C ALA A 196 4.01 26.31 -27.58
N ARG A 197 3.66 27.58 -27.43
CA ARG A 197 3.57 28.49 -28.58
C ARG A 197 3.81 29.95 -28.18
N MET A 198 4.64 30.61 -28.98
CA MET A 198 5.09 32.02 -28.93
C MET A 198 6.19 32.36 -27.92
N SER A 199 7.42 32.04 -28.30
CA SER A 199 8.51 33.02 -28.15
C SER A 199 8.37 34.03 -29.30
N GLY A 200 7.97 35.25 -28.98
CA GLY A 200 7.80 36.33 -29.95
C GLY A 200 6.96 37.49 -29.41
N SER A 201 7.64 38.44 -28.77
CA SER A 201 7.32 39.87 -28.62
C SER A 201 6.06 40.28 -27.82
N SER A 202 6.31 41.24 -26.90
CA SER A 202 5.44 42.28 -26.28
C SER A 202 3.93 42.22 -26.55
N ASP A 203 3.03 42.38 -25.59
CA ASP A 203 2.93 43.47 -24.62
C ASP A 203 1.85 43.12 -23.58
N VAL A 204 1.83 43.87 -22.49
CA VAL A 204 0.96 43.79 -21.31
C VAL A 204 -0.54 43.64 -21.65
N THR A 205 -1.22 42.65 -21.04
CA THR A 205 -2.59 42.80 -20.48
C THR A 205 -2.87 41.65 -19.50
N GLU A 206 -3.14 42.00 -18.25
CA GLU A 206 -3.57 41.11 -17.18
C GLU A 206 -4.96 40.51 -17.48
N HIS A 207 -5.07 39.18 -17.45
CA HIS A 207 -6.34 38.48 -17.24
C HIS A 207 -6.08 37.24 -16.35
N PRO A 208 -6.81 37.06 -15.23
CA PRO A 208 -6.60 35.94 -14.31
C PRO A 208 -7.18 34.66 -14.90
N VAL A 209 -6.37 33.89 -15.63
CA VAL A 209 -6.79 32.63 -16.25
C VAL A 209 -6.68 31.47 -15.25
N SER A 210 -7.84 31.08 -14.73
CA SER A 210 -8.30 29.69 -14.54
C SER A 210 -7.48 28.73 -13.65
N SER A 211 -7.16 29.11 -12.41
CA SER A 211 -6.92 28.11 -11.34
C SER A 211 -8.26 27.51 -10.84
N GLN A 212 -9.35 28.26 -11.02
CA GLN A 212 -10.69 27.90 -10.58
C GLN A 212 -11.26 26.71 -11.36
N GLY A 213 -10.96 26.58 -12.66
CA GLY A 213 -11.46 25.49 -13.50
C GLY A 213 -10.87 24.11 -13.16
N THR A 214 -9.66 24.07 -12.63
CA THR A 214 -8.99 22.82 -12.20
C THR A 214 -9.46 22.41 -10.80
N LEU A 215 -9.67 23.38 -9.90
CA LEU A 215 -10.24 23.15 -8.57
C LEU A 215 -11.71 22.71 -8.65
N VAL A 216 -12.50 23.33 -9.52
CA VAL A 216 -13.92 22.95 -9.73
C VAL A 216 -14.02 21.54 -10.32
N ARG A 217 -13.17 21.17 -11.28
CA ARG A 217 -13.15 19.80 -11.84
C ARG A 217 -12.69 18.75 -10.81
N LYS A 218 -11.69 19.06 -9.98
CA LYS A 218 -11.29 18.16 -8.87
C LYS A 218 -12.35 18.05 -7.80
N LEU A 219 -13.02 19.16 -7.47
CA LEU A 219 -14.12 19.18 -6.50
C LEU A 219 -15.34 18.40 -7.02
N GLU A 220 -15.65 18.53 -8.31
CA GLU A 220 -16.70 17.76 -8.97
C GLU A 220 -16.40 16.26 -8.96
N ALA A 221 -15.16 15.84 -9.26
CA ALA A 221 -14.76 14.44 -9.20
C ALA A 221 -14.86 13.87 -7.78
N VAL A 222 -14.46 14.64 -6.76
CA VAL A 222 -14.58 14.25 -5.34
C VAL A 222 -16.04 14.17 -4.92
N ILE A 223 -16.88 15.15 -5.29
CA ILE A 223 -18.32 15.16 -4.98
C ILE A 223 -19.02 13.97 -5.67
N ARG A 224 -18.70 13.68 -6.93
CA ARG A 224 -19.28 12.57 -7.68
C ARG A 224 -18.88 11.22 -7.07
N PHE A 225 -17.63 11.08 -6.61
CA PHE A 225 -17.15 9.91 -5.88
C PHE A 225 -17.87 9.73 -4.52
N LEU A 226 -18.07 10.82 -3.77
CA LEU A 226 -18.79 10.80 -2.50
C LEU A 226 -20.27 10.49 -2.68
N TYR A 227 -20.91 11.06 -3.70
CA TYR A 227 -22.33 10.82 -4.03
C TYR A 227 -22.56 9.37 -4.45
N ARG A 228 -21.62 8.79 -5.20
CA ARG A 228 -21.65 7.39 -5.63
C ARG A 228 -21.45 6.42 -4.45
N LYS A 229 -20.55 6.72 -3.51
CA LYS A 229 -20.42 5.98 -2.24
C LYS A 229 -21.66 6.08 -1.36
N LEU A 230 -22.39 7.19 -1.43
CA LEU A 230 -23.64 7.40 -0.70
C LEU A 230 -24.80 6.61 -1.33
N LEU A 231 -24.87 6.51 -2.67
CA LEU A 231 -25.84 5.68 -3.38
C LEU A 231 -25.62 4.17 -3.17
N MET A 232 -24.38 3.73 -2.91
CA MET A 232 -24.08 2.33 -2.58
C MET A 232 -24.61 1.89 -1.20
N ILE A 233 -25.10 2.81 -0.37
CA ILE A 233 -25.77 2.50 0.90
C ILE A 233 -27.28 2.43 0.65
N GLY A 234 -27.68 1.44 -0.17
CA GLY A 234 -29.06 1.01 -0.28
C GLY A 234 -29.36 -0.08 0.75
N SER A 235 -30.30 0.21 1.65
CA SER A 235 -30.89 -0.69 2.65
C SER A 235 -30.01 -1.10 3.85
N GLY A 236 -29.96 -0.23 4.85
CA GLY A 236 -29.62 -0.61 6.23
C GLY A 236 -29.15 0.57 7.08
N SER A 237 -29.93 0.94 8.11
CA SER A 237 -29.60 1.81 9.25
C SER A 237 -28.46 2.83 9.02
N PHE A 238 -28.83 4.07 8.71
CA PHE A 238 -27.91 5.19 8.52
C PHE A 238 -26.91 5.31 9.70
N PRO A 239 -25.60 5.05 9.51
CA PRO A 239 -24.63 5.27 10.57
C PRO A 239 -24.25 6.75 10.54
N PHE A 240 -25.11 7.61 11.12
CA PHE A 240 -24.84 9.05 11.31
C PHE A 240 -23.42 9.29 11.87
N ARG A 241 -22.92 8.37 12.70
CA ARG A 241 -21.55 8.38 13.24
C ARG A 241 -20.46 8.33 12.17
N ARG A 242 -20.63 7.54 11.08
CA ARG A 242 -19.64 7.46 9.99
C ARG A 242 -19.68 8.72 9.13
N ILE A 243 -20.87 9.22 8.80
CA ILE A 243 -21.04 10.46 8.03
C ILE A 243 -20.46 11.65 8.82
N PHE A 244 -20.74 11.72 10.12
CA PHE A 244 -20.19 12.74 11.01
C PHE A 244 -18.67 12.65 11.12
N LEU A 245 -18.10 11.44 11.23
CA LEU A 245 -16.65 11.26 11.26
C LEU A 245 -16.01 11.69 9.94
N THR A 246 -16.61 11.34 8.80
CA THR A 246 -16.15 11.77 7.48
C THR A 246 -16.23 13.29 7.31
N ALA A 247 -17.30 13.92 7.81
CA ALA A 247 -17.45 15.36 7.82
C ALA A 247 -16.40 16.04 8.70
N ILE A 248 -16.09 15.47 9.87
CA ILE A 248 -15.00 15.97 10.74
C ILE A 248 -13.64 15.81 10.05
N LEU A 249 -13.36 14.66 9.43
CA LEU A 249 -12.09 14.43 8.75
C LEU A 249 -11.92 15.35 7.55
N LEU A 250 -12.98 15.57 6.76
CA LEU A 250 -12.98 16.55 5.67
C LEU A 250 -12.82 17.96 6.22
N TYR A 251 -13.52 18.32 7.30
CA TYR A 251 -13.35 19.62 7.96
C TYR A 251 -11.91 19.83 8.42
N MET A 252 -11.31 18.84 9.08
CA MET A 252 -9.91 18.87 9.51
C MET A 252 -8.94 18.93 8.34
N LEU A 253 -9.25 18.28 7.22
CA LEU A 253 -8.45 18.28 5.99
C LEU A 253 -8.52 19.66 5.29
N PHE A 254 -9.71 20.25 5.17
CA PHE A 254 -9.91 21.56 4.56
C PHE A 254 -9.36 22.69 5.44
N PHE A 255 -9.49 22.62 6.77
CA PHE A 255 -8.93 23.60 7.69
C PHE A 255 -7.40 23.45 7.91
N ARG A 256 -6.79 22.29 7.62
CA ARG A 256 -5.33 22.13 7.67
C ARG A 256 -4.59 22.71 6.46
N MET A 257 -5.28 23.00 5.36
CA MET A 257 -4.65 23.37 4.09
C MET A 257 -4.62 24.87 3.82
N ASP A 258 -5.10 25.72 4.74
CA ASP A 258 -4.95 27.17 4.64
C ASP A 258 -4.04 27.72 5.77
N PRO A 259 -2.73 27.90 5.52
CA PRO A 259 -1.79 28.44 6.49
C PRO A 259 -1.94 29.96 6.73
N ALA A 260 -3.00 30.62 6.23
CA ALA A 260 -3.12 32.08 6.30
C ALA A 260 -4.19 32.66 7.27
N LEU A 261 -4.87 31.85 8.11
CA LEU A 261 -5.87 32.38 9.06
C LEU A 261 -5.41 32.33 10.54
N PRO A 262 -5.02 33.47 11.15
CA PRO A 262 -4.55 33.56 12.54
C PRO A 262 -5.61 33.23 13.61
N SER A 263 -6.90 33.16 13.25
CA SER A 263 -8.00 33.00 14.22
C SER A 263 -8.29 31.54 14.61
N ALA A 264 -7.91 30.56 13.79
CA ALA A 264 -8.13 29.14 14.06
C ALA A 264 -7.16 28.56 15.13
N PHE A 265 -5.97 29.16 15.25
CA PHE A 265 -4.93 28.70 16.19
C PHE A 265 -5.35 28.83 17.67
N MET A 266 -6.14 29.87 17.99
CA MET A 266 -6.66 30.10 19.34
C MET A 266 -7.75 29.10 19.76
N TRP A 267 -8.50 28.56 18.79
CA TRP A 267 -9.54 27.58 19.07
C TRP A 267 -8.99 26.15 19.16
N ILE A 268 -8.02 25.81 18.32
CA ILE A 268 -7.32 24.52 18.36
C ILE A 268 -6.49 24.39 19.63
N SER A 269 -5.84 25.47 20.09
CA SER A 269 -5.12 25.46 21.37
C SER A 269 -6.07 25.28 22.56
N LYS A 270 -7.25 25.91 22.54
CA LYS A 270 -8.31 25.69 23.54
C LYS A 270 -8.85 24.25 23.51
N LEU A 271 -9.07 23.68 22.33
CA LEU A 271 -9.53 22.29 22.20
C LEU A 271 -8.47 21.30 22.71
N LEU A 272 -7.20 21.53 22.37
CA LEU A 272 -6.09 20.72 22.86
C LEU A 272 -5.93 20.86 24.39
N GLN A 273 -6.12 22.06 24.94
CA GLN A 273 -6.13 22.27 26.39
C GLN A 273 -7.28 21.51 27.06
N LEU A 274 -8.50 21.55 26.51
CA LEU A 274 -9.64 20.79 27.04
C LEU A 274 -9.40 19.28 26.96
N LEU A 275 -8.82 18.79 25.86
CA LEU A 275 -8.47 17.38 25.72
C LEU A 275 -7.40 16.96 26.73
N LYS A 276 -6.39 17.81 26.96
CA LYS A 276 -5.35 17.59 27.97
C LYS A 276 -5.91 17.63 29.39
N GLN A 277 -6.88 18.51 29.65
CA GLN A 277 -7.55 18.62 30.95
C GLN A 277 -8.44 17.40 31.23
N MET A 278 -9.12 16.89 30.19
CA MET A 278 -9.93 15.68 30.26
C MET A 278 -9.05 14.42 30.41
N TRP A 279 -7.93 14.35 29.67
CA TRP A 279 -6.93 13.29 29.82
C TRP A 279 -6.35 13.28 31.23
N ASN A 280 -5.96 14.44 31.77
CA ASN A 280 -5.48 14.53 33.14
C ASN A 280 -6.57 14.14 34.15
N ALA A 281 -7.82 14.57 33.97
CA ALA A 281 -8.90 14.18 34.90
C ALA A 281 -9.21 12.67 34.86
N MET A 282 -9.13 12.05 33.68
CA MET A 282 -9.48 10.64 33.48
C MET A 282 -8.32 9.67 33.82
N PHE A 283 -7.07 10.10 33.61
CA PHE A 283 -5.89 9.26 33.80
C PHE A 283 -4.98 9.66 34.98
N ALA A 284 -5.14 10.84 35.59
CA ALA A 284 -4.39 11.20 36.81
C ALA A 284 -4.54 10.19 37.96
N PRO A 285 -5.71 9.56 38.21
CA PRO A 285 -5.83 8.54 39.25
C PRO A 285 -4.97 7.29 38.97
N TYR A 286 -4.76 6.95 37.70
CA TYR A 286 -3.98 5.78 37.30
C TYR A 286 -2.47 5.99 37.50
N TYR A 287 -1.95 7.20 37.29
CA TYR A 287 -0.53 7.50 37.55
C TYR A 287 -0.22 7.73 39.03
N GLN A 288 -1.19 8.18 39.84
CA GLN A 288 -1.03 8.32 41.30
C GLN A 288 -1.11 6.97 42.04
N ALA A 289 -1.93 6.03 41.55
CA ALA A 289 -1.98 4.67 42.10
C ALA A 289 -0.67 3.88 41.87
N VAL A 290 -0.03 4.08 40.71
CA VAL A 290 1.25 3.44 40.37
C VAL A 290 2.43 4.02 41.18
N THR A 291 2.36 5.27 41.61
CA THR A 291 3.41 5.89 42.44
C THR A 291 3.29 5.56 43.93
N GLN A 292 2.08 5.25 44.45
CA GLN A 292 1.92 4.75 45.82
C GLN A 292 2.23 3.25 45.99
N SER A 293 2.13 2.43 44.93
CA SER A 293 2.47 1.00 44.96
C SER A 293 3.99 0.70 44.95
N LYS A 294 4.85 1.70 44.77
CA LYS A 294 6.32 1.55 44.84
C LYS A 294 6.92 2.08 46.15
N GLY A 295 6.08 2.40 47.13
CA GLY A 295 6.48 2.93 48.44
C GLY A 295 5.95 2.10 49.61
N LEU A 296 6.02 0.77 49.52
CA LEU A 296 5.92 -0.19 50.62
C LEU A 296 6.71 -1.45 50.27
#